data_AF-A0A936VGF9-F1
#
_entry.id   AF-A0A936VGF9-F1
#
_cell.length_a   1.000
_cell.length_b   1.000
_cell.length_c   1.000
_cell.angle_alpha   90.00
_cell.angle_beta   90.00
_cell.angle_gamma   90.00
#
_symmetry.space_group_name_H-M   'P 1'
#
loop_
_entity.id
_entity.type
_entity.pdbx_description
1 polymer ?
#
loop_
_entity_poly.entity_id
_entity_poly.type
_entity_poly.pdbx_seq_one_letter_code
_entity_poly.pdbx_strand_id
1 'polypeptide(L)'
;MTYSQLAKQQIAAGDHIAARVTYQESLTIYPRSIFLRIEYTVFLEKLGDAVESARQLAVAREIDRPQANGWYKLITAGSLAAFYEAQTNKDLAEPNALIPAGAVFQYIDKPPAN
;
A
#
# COMPACT_ATOMS: atom_id res chain seq x y z
N MET A 1 15.44 -7.07 -6.19
CA MET A 1 14.40 -6.27 -6.87
C MET A 1 13.05 -6.71 -6.33
N THR A 2 12.22 -5.79 -5.83
CA THR A 2 10.88 -6.12 -5.30
C THR A 2 9.83 -6.06 -6.40
N TYR A 3 8.66 -6.69 -6.19
CA TYR A 3 7.51 -6.59 -7.11
C TYR A 3 7.10 -5.13 -7.36
N SER A 4 7.09 -4.30 -6.30
CA SER A 4 6.83 -2.85 -6.40
C SER A 4 7.84 -2.14 -7.33
N GLN A 5 9.13 -2.43 -7.17
CA GLN A 5 10.18 -1.84 -7.99
C GLN A 5 10.06 -2.26 -9.46
N LEU A 6 9.82 -3.56 -9.72
CA LEU A 6 9.64 -4.08 -11.07
C LEU A 6 8.41 -3.46 -11.75
N ALA A 7 7.26 -3.42 -11.06
CA ALA A 7 6.04 -2.81 -11.60
C ALA A 7 6.25 -1.32 -11.92
N LYS A 8 6.94 -0.56 -11.06
CA LYS A 8 7.26 0.86 -11.31
C LYS A 8 8.16 1.04 -12.53
N GLN A 9 9.15 0.16 -12.72
CA GLN A 9 10.02 0.21 -13.91
C GLN A 9 9.23 -0.09 -15.19
N GLN A 10 8.34 -1.09 -15.16
CA GLN A 10 7.44 -1.41 -16.27
C GLN A 10 6.51 -0.24 -16.59
N ILE A 11 5.91 0.39 -15.57
CA ILE A 11 5.09 1.61 -15.74
C ILE A 11 5.93 2.73 -16.39
N ALA A 12 7.15 2.96 -15.92
CA ALA A 12 8.04 3.98 -16.48
C ALA A 12 8.45 3.68 -17.93
N ALA A 13 8.52 2.41 -18.30
CA ALA A 13 8.75 1.96 -19.67
C ALA A 13 7.48 1.97 -20.56
N GLY A 14 6.31 2.34 -20.01
CA GLY A 14 5.02 2.32 -20.70
C GLY A 14 4.37 0.94 -20.82
N ASP A 15 4.99 -0.10 -20.25
CA ASP A 15 4.46 -1.47 -20.27
C ASP A 15 3.46 -1.70 -19.13
N HIS A 16 2.27 -1.14 -19.29
CA HIS A 16 1.19 -1.26 -18.32
C HIS A 16 0.64 -2.69 -18.20
N ILE A 17 0.78 -3.51 -19.26
CA ILE A 17 0.35 -4.91 -19.22
C ILE A 17 1.29 -5.70 -18.31
N ALA A 18 2.60 -5.58 -18.48
CA ALA A 18 3.57 -6.25 -17.61
C ALA A 18 3.46 -5.76 -16.16
N ALA A 19 3.27 -4.45 -15.94
CA ALA A 19 3.04 -3.91 -14.59
C ALA A 19 1.81 -4.52 -13.91
N ARG A 20 0.71 -4.68 -14.64
CA ARG A 20 -0.51 -5.35 -14.14
C ARG A 20 -0.22 -6.80 -13.74
N VAL A 21 0.46 -7.55 -14.60
CA VAL A 21 0.83 -8.96 -14.33
C VAL A 21 1.71 -9.04 -13.08
N THR A 22 2.72 -8.18 -12.97
CA THR A 22 3.61 -8.11 -11.80
C THR A 22 2.83 -7.85 -10.51
N TYR A 23 1.85 -6.92 -10.51
CA TYR A 23 1.01 -6.70 -9.34
C TYR A 23 0.12 -7.91 -9.02
N GLN A 24 -0.50 -8.53 -10.02
CA GLN A 24 -1.32 -9.72 -9.83
C GLN A 24 -0.51 -10.88 -9.23
N GLU A 25 0.69 -11.16 -9.76
CA GLU A 25 1.62 -12.15 -9.21
C GLU A 25 2.06 -11.79 -7.79
N SER A 26 2.34 -10.52 -7.51
CA SER A 26 2.73 -10.10 -6.15
C SER A 26 1.63 -10.41 -5.12
N LEU A 27 0.36 -10.35 -5.53
CA LEU A 27 -0.79 -10.60 -4.66
C LEU A 27 -1.15 -12.08 -4.54
N THR A 28 -0.65 -12.96 -5.43
CA THR A 28 -0.73 -14.42 -5.21
C THR A 28 0.27 -14.87 -4.14
N ILE A 29 1.44 -14.24 -4.09
CA ILE A 29 2.51 -14.57 -3.12
C ILE A 29 2.28 -13.86 -1.78
N TYR A 30 1.87 -12.59 -1.80
CA TYR A 30 1.66 -11.75 -0.62
C TYR A 30 0.21 -11.25 -0.52
N PRO A 31 -0.79 -12.15 -0.37
CA PRO A 31 -2.20 -11.80 -0.45
C PRO A 31 -2.66 -10.84 0.65
N ARG A 32 -1.92 -10.73 1.77
CA ARG A 32 -2.25 -9.80 2.87
C ARG A 32 -1.43 -8.51 2.85
N SER A 33 -0.64 -8.26 1.80
CA SER A 33 0.15 -7.03 1.71
C SER A 33 -0.73 -5.83 1.37
N ILE A 34 -1.01 -5.01 2.38
CA ILE A 34 -1.75 -3.74 2.21
C ILE A 34 -1.00 -2.83 1.24
N PHE A 35 0.31 -2.69 1.41
CA PHE A 35 1.14 -1.87 0.53
C PHE A 35 1.01 -2.24 -0.95
N LEU A 36 1.14 -3.53 -1.30
CA LEU A 36 1.02 -3.97 -2.69
C LEU A 36 -0.39 -3.77 -3.25
N ARG A 37 -1.43 -3.98 -2.42
CA ARG A 37 -2.83 -3.73 -2.83
C ARG A 37 -3.06 -2.24 -3.10
N ILE A 38 -2.54 -1.35 -2.26
CA ILE A 38 -2.69 0.10 -2.45
C ILE A 38 -1.90 0.58 -3.67
N GLU A 39 -0.67 0.12 -3.89
CA GLU A 39 0.06 0.47 -5.12
C GLU A 39 -0.68 0.01 -6.37
N TYR A 40 -1.23 -1.21 -6.35
CA TYR A 40 -2.02 -1.71 -7.46
C TYR A 40 -3.32 -0.91 -7.66
N THR A 41 -3.99 -0.53 -6.57
CA THR A 41 -5.17 0.37 -6.58
C THR A 41 -4.85 1.67 -7.31
N VAL A 42 -3.79 2.38 -6.89
CA VAL A 42 -3.40 3.66 -7.50
C VAL A 42 -2.97 3.50 -8.96
N PHE A 43 -2.33 2.37 -9.30
CA PHE A 43 -2.01 2.05 -10.69
C PHE A 43 -3.28 1.85 -11.55
N LEU A 44 -4.26 1.11 -11.04
CA LEU A 44 -5.54 0.86 -11.73
C LEU A 44 -6.35 2.14 -11.93
N GLU A 45 -6.38 3.03 -10.95
CA GLU A 45 -7.04 4.34 -11.05
C GLU A 45 -6.45 5.18 -12.18
N LYS A 46 -5.12 5.19 -12.33
CA LYS A 46 -4.44 5.89 -13.42
C LYS A 46 -4.79 5.32 -14.80
N LEU A 47 -5.15 4.03 -14.87
CA LEU A 47 -5.63 3.38 -16.09
C LEU A 47 -7.14 3.48 -16.29
N GLY A 48 -7.88 4.07 -15.34
CA GLY A 48 -9.34 4.17 -15.39
C GLY A 48 -10.09 2.89 -15.01
N ASP A 49 -9.41 1.87 -14.49
CA ASP A 49 -10.05 0.63 -14.04
C ASP A 49 -10.61 0.77 -12.62
N ALA A 50 -11.72 1.51 -12.52
CA ALA A 50 -12.34 1.86 -11.24
C ALA A 50 -12.91 0.63 -10.51
N VAL A 51 -13.36 -0.39 -11.24
CA VAL A 51 -13.97 -1.59 -10.65
C VAL A 51 -12.93 -2.41 -9.91
N GLU A 52 -11.82 -2.74 -10.56
CA GLU A 52 -10.76 -3.52 -9.94
C GLU A 52 -10.03 -2.69 -8.86
N SER A 53 -9.85 -1.38 -9.09
CA SER A 53 -9.29 -0.48 -8.07
C SER A 53 -10.11 -0.53 -6.77
N ALA A 54 -11.43 -0.31 -6.87
CA ALA A 54 -12.32 -0.31 -5.71
C ALA A 54 -12.28 -1.65 -4.97
N ARG A 55 -12.18 -2.77 -5.71
CA ARG A 55 -12.05 -4.10 -5.12
C ARG A 55 -10.75 -4.25 -4.33
N GLN A 56 -9.62 -3.82 -4.87
CA GLN A 56 -8.32 -3.92 -4.19
C GLN A 56 -8.26 -3.05 -2.93
N LEU A 57 -8.80 -1.84 -3.01
CA LEU A 57 -8.89 -0.92 -1.88
C LEU A 57 -9.80 -1.47 -0.78
N ALA A 58 -10.94 -2.06 -1.14
CA ALA A 58 -11.85 -2.69 -0.19
C ALA A 58 -11.14 -3.82 0.57
N VAL A 59 -10.46 -4.72 -0.13
CA VAL A 59 -9.70 -5.82 0.51
C VAL A 59 -8.58 -5.28 1.40
N ALA A 60 -7.86 -4.23 0.98
CA ALA A 60 -6.84 -3.61 1.83
C ALA A 60 -7.44 -3.07 3.14
N ARG A 61 -8.60 -2.40 3.06
CA ARG A 61 -9.32 -1.85 4.22
C ARG A 61 -9.92 -2.92 5.14
N GLU A 62 -10.24 -4.10 4.62
CA GLU A 62 -10.66 -5.26 5.43
C GLU A 62 -9.50 -5.83 6.25
N ILE A 63 -8.26 -5.75 5.76
CA ILE A 63 -7.08 -6.22 6.49
C ILE A 63 -6.75 -5.26 7.64
N ASP A 64 -6.57 -3.97 7.33
CA ASP A 64 -6.37 -2.90 8.31
C ASP A 64 -6.73 -1.56 7.64
N ARG A 65 -7.84 -0.97 8.08
CA ARG A 65 -8.39 0.26 7.49
C ARG A 65 -7.46 1.47 7.69
N PRO A 66 -7.00 1.80 8.92
CA PRO A 66 -6.01 2.87 9.11
C PRO A 66 -4.76 2.72 8.24
N GLN A 67 -4.18 1.53 8.16
CA GLN A 67 -3.00 1.27 7.33
C GLN A 67 -3.30 1.46 5.84
N ALA A 68 -4.42 0.92 5.34
CA ALA A 68 -4.82 1.06 3.95
C ALA A 68 -5.03 2.53 3.55
N ASN A 69 -5.74 3.29 4.38
CA ASN A 69 -5.98 4.71 4.15
C ASN A 69 -4.67 5.52 4.22
N GLY A 70 -3.79 5.22 5.18
CA GLY A 70 -2.50 5.88 5.32
C GLY A 70 -1.58 5.65 4.13
N TRP A 71 -1.43 4.38 3.69
CA TRP A 71 -0.69 4.05 2.48
C TRP A 71 -1.28 4.74 1.24
N TYR A 72 -2.60 4.74 1.09
CA TYR A 72 -3.27 5.36 -0.06
C TYR A 72 -3.00 6.86 -0.11
N LYS A 73 -3.14 7.55 1.02
CA LYS A 73 -2.88 8.99 1.10
C LYS A 73 -1.42 9.31 0.87
N LEU A 74 -0.51 8.53 1.44
CA LEU A 74 0.93 8.70 1.24
C LEU A 74 1.30 8.58 -0.25
N ILE A 75 0.79 7.57 -0.95
CA ILE A 75 1.13 7.31 -2.36
C ILE A 75 0.50 8.35 -3.30
N THR A 76 -0.72 8.81 -3.02
CA THR A 76 -1.45 9.74 -3.90
C THR A 76 -1.13 11.21 -3.66
N ALA A 77 -0.91 11.61 -2.40
CA ALA A 77 -0.75 13.01 -2.00
C ALA A 77 0.63 13.35 -1.40
N GLY A 78 1.47 12.35 -1.14
CA GLY A 78 2.79 12.53 -0.54
C GLY A 78 2.78 12.60 0.99
N SER A 79 3.99 12.58 1.56
CA SER A 79 4.21 12.41 3.01
C SER A 79 3.70 13.56 3.86
N LEU A 80 3.87 14.80 3.39
CA LEU A 80 3.46 15.99 4.14
C LEU A 80 1.93 16.05 4.27
N ALA A 81 1.21 15.82 3.18
CA ALA A 81 -0.26 15.81 3.18
C ALA A 81 -0.81 14.65 4.02
N ALA A 82 -0.20 13.45 3.91
CA ALA A 82 -0.58 12.31 4.73
C ALA A 82 -0.36 12.56 6.23
N PHE A 83 0.74 13.20 6.61
CA PHE A 83 1.03 13.54 8.00
C PHE A 83 0.01 14.52 8.59
N TYR A 84 -0.27 15.63 7.91
CA TYR A 84 -1.24 16.61 8.41
C TYR A 84 -2.66 16.03 8.51
N GLU A 85 -3.07 15.19 7.56
CA GLU A 85 -4.39 14.57 7.62
C GLU A 85 -4.49 13.58 8.79
N ALA A 86 -3.45 12.75 9.01
CA ALA A 86 -3.43 11.78 10.11
C ALA A 86 -3.58 12.42 11.50
N GLN A 87 -3.08 13.66 11.69
CA GLN A 87 -3.25 14.39 12.95
C GLN A 87 -4.71 14.68 13.32
N THR A 88 -5.58 14.78 12.31
CA THR A 88 -7.00 15.12 12.49
C THR A 88 -7.94 13.95 12.19
N ASN A 89 -7.46 12.96 11.43
CA ASN A 89 -8.23 11.81 10.98
C ASN A 89 -7.69 10.51 11.60
N LYS A 90 -8.39 10.00 12.61
CA LYS A 90 -8.03 8.73 13.30
C LYS A 90 -8.21 7.49 12.43
N ASP A 91 -8.90 7.58 11.29
CA ASP A 91 -9.04 6.49 10.33
C ASP A 91 -7.83 6.37 9.38
N LEU A 92 -6.76 7.12 9.63
CA LEU A 92 -5.55 7.16 8.81
C LEU A 92 -4.31 6.91 9.67
N ALA A 93 -3.57 5.85 9.38
CA ALA A 93 -2.28 5.62 10.04
C ALA A 93 -1.27 6.70 9.62
N GLU A 94 -0.56 7.26 10.59
CA GLU A 94 0.52 8.21 10.33
C GLU A 94 1.63 7.58 9.46
N PRO A 95 2.32 8.35 8.60
CA PRO A 95 3.35 7.81 7.72
C PRO A 95 4.48 7.03 8.42
N ASN A 96 4.84 7.43 9.65
CA ASN A 96 5.85 6.75 10.48
C ASN A 96 5.35 5.41 11.07
N ALA A 97 4.03 5.21 11.15
CA ALA A 97 3.37 4.02 11.67
C ALA A 97 2.97 3.05 10.56
N LEU A 98 3.29 3.35 9.30
CA LEU A 98 2.99 2.47 8.18
C LEU A 98 3.94 1.26 8.19
N ILE A 99 3.35 0.07 8.35
CA ILE A 99 4.11 -1.19 8.48
C ILE A 99 4.03 -1.95 7.14
N PRO A 100 5.15 -2.39 6.55
CA PRO A 100 5.09 -3.42 5.52
C PRO A 100 4.64 -4.74 6.16
N ALA A 101 3.54 -5.32 5.67
CA ALA A 101 3.04 -6.59 6.16
C ALA A 101 4.13 -7.67 6.07
N GLY A 102 4.51 -8.27 7.20
CA GLY A 102 5.59 -9.26 7.30
C GLY A 102 6.94 -8.72 7.78
N ALA A 103 7.03 -7.45 8.20
CA ALA A 103 8.21 -6.95 8.89
C ALA A 103 8.43 -7.73 10.20
N VAL A 104 9.60 -8.36 10.33
CA VAL A 104 10.04 -8.97 11.59
C VAL A 104 10.60 -7.85 12.46
N PHE A 105 9.90 -7.53 13.55
CA PHE A 105 10.41 -6.60 14.55
C PHE A 105 11.30 -7.35 15.54
N GLN A 106 12.55 -6.93 15.64
CA GLN A 106 13.42 -7.30 16.75
C GLN A 106 13.50 -6.12 17.71
N TYR A 107 12.89 -6.27 18.88
CA TYR A 107 13.07 -5.33 19.98
C TYR A 107 14.35 -5.72 20.73
N ILE A 108 15.27 -4.76 20.90
CA ILE A 108 16.52 -4.96 21.65
C ILE A 108 16.22 -4.98 23.16
N ASP A 109 15.17 -4.29 23.59
CA ASP A 109 14.73 -4.21 24.98
C ASP A 109 13.37 -4.86 25.19
N LYS A 110 13.12 -5.34 26.42
CA LYS A 110 11.80 -5.88 26.82
C LYS A 110 10.75 -4.77 26.73
N PRO A 111 9.64 -4.97 26.00
CA PRO A 111 8.52 -4.04 26.05
C PRO A 111 7.96 -3.99 27.49
N PRO A 112 7.48 -2.83 27.95
CA PRO A 112 6.88 -2.70 29.28
C PRO A 112 5.72 -3.67 29.44
N ALA A 113 5.64 -4.32 30.60
CA ALA A 113 4.54 -5.21 30.93
C ALA A 113 3.23 -4.41 31.01
N ASN A 114 2.20 -4.86 30.29
CA ASN A 114 0.82 -4.42 30.48
C ASN A 114 0.23 -5.03 31.76
#